data_AF-A0A7X2D1M1-F1
#
_entry.id   AF-A0A7X2D1M1-F1
#
_cell.length_a   1.000
_cell.length_b   1.000
_cell.length_c   1.000
_cell.angle_alpha   90.00
_cell.angle_beta   90.00
_cell.angle_gamma   90.00
#
_symmetry.space_group_name_H-M   'P 1'
#
loop_
_entity.id
_entity.type
_entity.pdbx_description
1 polymer ?
#
loop_
_entity_poly.entity_id
_entity_poly.type
_entity_poly.pdbx_seq_one_letter_code
_entity_poly.pdbx_strand_id
1 'polypeptide(L)'
;MIHPRPDGNPATPIDPHGRSVLQPGRPPSGAVRQSPTSQRREAVLNRQECTLVETYLRRTFGNDGITVKAPKKANEPVEVWLDGEFIGTLYRDEEEGEVSYDFNMSILDVDLPATR
;
A
#
# COMPACT_ATOMS: atom_id res chain seq x y z
N MET A 1 15.39 -7.81 53.68
CA MET A 1 16.61 -7.17 53.16
C MET A 1 17.11 -8.02 52.00
N ILE A 2 17.02 -7.56 50.75
CA ILE A 2 17.29 -8.38 49.55
C ILE A 2 18.66 -7.96 48.99
N HIS A 3 19.59 -8.91 48.85
CA HIS A 3 20.89 -8.70 48.22
C HIS A 3 20.79 -8.90 46.69
N PRO A 4 21.36 -8.02 45.85
CA PRO A 4 21.38 -8.20 44.40
C PRO A 4 22.48 -9.16 43.92
N ARG A 5 22.23 -9.83 42.78
CA ARG A 5 23.20 -10.64 42.03
C ARG A 5 23.97 -9.78 41.00
N PRO A 6 25.21 -10.14 40.62
CA PRO A 6 26.13 -9.29 39.84
C PRO A 6 25.78 -9.14 38.34
N ASP A 7 24.77 -9.84 37.85
CA ASP A 7 24.38 -9.98 36.44
C ASP A 7 23.19 -9.07 36.04
N GLY A 8 22.73 -8.18 36.94
CA GLY A 8 21.87 -7.05 36.58
C GLY A 8 20.40 -7.37 36.24
N ASN A 9 19.97 -8.63 36.31
CA ASN A 9 18.58 -9.03 36.05
C ASN A 9 17.79 -9.13 37.38
N PRO A 10 16.56 -8.56 37.50
CA PRO A 10 15.76 -8.69 38.71
C PRO A 10 15.40 -10.15 39.02
N ALA A 11 15.52 -10.54 40.29
CA ALA A 11 15.10 -11.87 40.74
C ALA A 11 13.58 -12.04 40.57
N THR A 12 13.16 -13.14 39.93
CA THR A 12 11.73 -13.49 39.81
C THR A 12 11.10 -13.65 41.19
N PRO A 13 9.96 -13.00 41.48
CA PRO A 13 9.22 -13.21 42.72
C PRO A 13 8.81 -14.69 42.83
N ILE A 14 9.09 -15.31 43.96
CA ILE A 14 8.62 -16.65 44.33
C ILE A 14 7.66 -16.51 45.50
N ASP A 15 6.51 -17.17 45.44
CA ASP A 15 5.56 -17.19 46.56
C ASP A 15 6.12 -18.03 47.73
N PRO A 16 5.61 -17.90 48.97
CA PRO A 16 6.20 -18.52 50.18
C PRO A 16 6.18 -20.06 50.17
N HIS A 17 5.53 -20.67 49.17
CA HIS A 17 5.55 -22.12 48.90
C HIS A 17 6.57 -22.55 47.82
N GLY A 18 7.46 -21.65 47.37
CA GLY A 18 8.57 -21.97 46.47
C GLY A 18 8.17 -22.23 45.01
N ARG A 19 6.99 -21.76 44.57
CA ARG A 19 6.53 -21.90 43.18
C ARG A 19 6.68 -20.58 42.42
N SER A 20 7.11 -20.67 41.17
CA SER A 20 7.27 -19.52 40.26
C SER A 20 5.89 -18.96 39.89
N VAL A 21 5.72 -17.64 40.05
CA VAL A 21 4.51 -16.94 39.59
C VAL A 21 4.51 -16.85 38.07
N LEU A 22 3.69 -17.67 37.40
CA LEU A 22 3.39 -17.50 35.98
C LEU A 22 2.67 -16.15 35.80
N GLN A 23 3.26 -15.23 35.04
CA GLN A 23 2.59 -14.00 34.60
C GLN A 23 1.35 -14.36 33.75
N PRO A 24 0.16 -13.83 34.06
CA PRO A 24 -1.00 -14.02 33.20
C PRO A 24 -0.90 -13.12 31.95
N GLY A 25 -0.98 -13.76 30.77
CA GLY A 25 -1.52 -13.17 29.54
C GLY A 25 -0.58 -12.32 28.70
N ARG A 26 0.11 -12.95 27.74
CA ARG A 26 0.68 -12.30 26.55
C ARG A 26 -0.42 -11.53 25.80
N PRO A 27 -0.20 -10.28 25.34
CA PRO A 27 -1.15 -9.65 24.41
C PRO A 27 -1.27 -10.48 23.12
N PRO A 28 -2.43 -10.50 22.46
CA PRO A 28 -2.65 -11.34 21.29
C PRO A 28 -1.62 -11.03 20.20
N SER A 29 -1.04 -12.10 19.66
CA SER A 29 -0.19 -12.07 18.48
C SER A 29 -1.07 -11.67 17.31
N GLY A 30 -0.97 -10.40 16.95
CA GLY A 30 -1.70 -9.75 15.88
C GLY A 30 -1.10 -8.37 15.66
N ALA A 31 0.23 -8.28 15.73
CA ALA A 31 0.93 -7.19 15.06
C ALA A 31 0.61 -7.37 13.57
N VAL A 32 -0.46 -6.75 13.12
CA VAL A 32 -0.44 -6.12 11.81
C VAL A 32 0.74 -5.18 11.92
N ARG A 33 1.92 -5.69 11.50
CA ARG A 33 2.95 -4.86 10.91
C ARG A 33 2.20 -4.18 9.77
N GLN A 34 1.53 -3.07 10.09
CA GLN A 34 1.40 -2.01 9.14
C GLN A 34 2.86 -1.75 8.83
N SER A 35 3.31 -2.29 7.70
CA SER A 35 4.44 -1.72 6.98
C SER A 35 4.24 -0.23 7.17
N PRO A 36 5.20 0.52 7.74
CA PRO A 36 5.10 1.95 7.61
C PRO A 36 4.93 2.11 6.11
N THR A 37 3.81 2.69 5.69
CA THR A 37 3.70 3.24 4.35
C THR A 37 4.84 4.22 4.37
N SER A 38 6.01 3.72 3.95
CA SER A 38 7.21 4.49 3.72
C SER A 38 6.68 5.71 3.05
N GLN A 39 7.07 6.86 3.58
CA GLN A 39 6.70 8.16 3.06
C GLN A 39 7.22 8.22 1.62
N ARG A 40 6.53 7.50 0.74
CA ARG A 40 6.70 7.32 -0.69
C ARG A 40 6.37 8.72 -1.10
N ARG A 41 7.40 9.50 -1.39
CA ARG A 41 7.20 10.79 -2.03
C ARG A 41 6.34 10.41 -3.23
N GLU A 42 5.05 10.74 -3.19
CA GLU A 42 4.13 10.34 -4.26
C GLU A 42 4.79 10.82 -5.54
N ALA A 43 5.28 9.86 -6.31
CA ALA A 43 6.06 10.15 -7.47
C ALA A 43 5.10 10.85 -8.42
N VAL A 44 5.30 12.14 -8.65
CA VAL A 44 4.39 12.92 -9.47
C VAL A 44 4.59 12.48 -10.91
N LEU A 45 3.58 11.81 -11.48
CA LEU A 45 3.56 11.45 -12.89
C LEU A 45 3.54 12.73 -13.74
N ASN A 46 4.54 12.91 -14.59
CA ASN A 46 4.64 14.11 -15.43
C ASN A 46 3.94 13.92 -16.80
N ARG A 47 3.82 15.01 -17.58
CA ARG A 47 3.14 15.02 -18.88
C ARG A 47 3.78 14.08 -19.93
N GLN A 48 5.11 13.97 -19.94
CA GLN A 48 5.81 13.07 -20.87
C GLN A 48 5.51 11.62 -20.51
N GLU A 49 5.57 11.28 -19.22
CA GLU A 49 5.21 9.94 -18.75
C GLU A 49 3.74 9.61 -19.03
N CYS A 50 2.80 10.55 -18.84
CA CYS A 50 1.41 10.36 -19.24
C CYS A 50 1.28 9.97 -20.73
N THR A 51 2.04 10.63 -21.61
CA THR A 51 2.03 10.36 -23.05
C THR A 51 2.61 8.98 -23.38
N LEU A 52 3.67 8.58 -22.68
CA LEU A 52 4.29 7.26 -22.85
C LEU A 52 3.37 6.15 -22.37
N VAL A 53 2.75 6.32 -21.20
CA VAL A 53 1.78 5.34 -20.66
C VAL A 53 0.54 5.27 -21.54
N GLU A 54 0.01 6.41 -22.02
CA GLU A 54 -1.11 6.43 -22.99
C GLU A 54 -0.77 5.61 -24.24
N THR A 55 0.40 5.86 -24.83
CA THR A 55 0.87 5.13 -26.02
C THR A 55 1.00 3.63 -25.74
N TYR A 56 1.52 3.27 -24.57
CA TYR A 56 1.61 1.88 -24.14
C TYR A 56 0.23 1.23 -24.00
N LEU A 57 -0.71 1.86 -23.29
CA LEU A 57 -2.06 1.32 -23.08
C LEU A 57 -2.82 1.16 -24.41
N ARG A 58 -2.76 2.16 -25.30
CA ARG A 58 -3.36 2.07 -26.65
C ARG A 58 -2.85 0.87 -27.43
N ARG A 59 -1.52 0.65 -27.42
CA ARG A 59 -0.89 -0.49 -28.11
C ARG A 59 -1.25 -1.83 -27.46
N THR A 60 -1.23 -1.89 -26.13
CA THR A 60 -1.48 -3.11 -25.36
C THR A 60 -2.93 -3.60 -25.53
N PHE A 61 -3.90 -2.67 -25.51
CA PHE A 61 -5.32 -3.01 -25.65
C PHE A 61 -5.85 -2.90 -27.09
N GLY A 62 -5.03 -2.42 -28.03
CA GLY A 62 -5.45 -2.20 -29.42
C GLY A 62 -6.59 -1.18 -29.56
N ASN A 63 -6.59 -0.16 -28.70
CA ASN A 63 -7.69 0.81 -28.61
C ASN A 63 -7.15 2.25 -28.54
N ASP A 64 -7.31 3.01 -29.63
CA ASP A 64 -6.87 4.40 -29.72
C ASP A 64 -7.73 5.39 -28.92
N GLY A 65 -8.91 4.99 -28.46
CA GLY A 65 -9.80 5.79 -27.63
C GLY A 65 -9.30 6.02 -26.20
N ILE A 66 -8.26 5.30 -25.76
CA ILE A 66 -7.67 5.47 -24.43
C ILE A 66 -6.93 6.81 -24.36
N THR A 67 -7.16 7.57 -23.29
CA THR A 67 -6.44 8.82 -22.99
C THR A 67 -6.01 8.87 -21.53
N VAL A 68 -4.82 9.41 -21.26
CA VAL A 68 -4.25 9.57 -19.91
C VAL A 68 -4.12 11.06 -19.60
N LYS A 69 -4.90 11.55 -18.64
CA LYS A 69 -4.97 12.98 -18.31
C LYS A 69 -4.11 13.29 -17.09
N ALA A 70 -3.13 14.16 -17.29
CA ALA A 70 -2.34 14.70 -16.19
C ALA A 70 -3.24 15.35 -15.11
N PRO A 71 -2.91 15.19 -13.82
CA PRO A 71 -3.74 15.69 -12.74
C PRO A 71 -3.79 17.21 -12.74
N LYS A 72 -4.93 17.78 -12.33
CA LYS A 72 -5.13 19.24 -12.29
C LYS A 72 -4.40 19.87 -11.11
N LYS A 73 -4.25 19.13 -10.02
CA LYS A 73 -3.52 19.54 -8.81
C LYS A 73 -2.46 18.51 -8.44
N ALA A 74 -1.45 18.97 -7.71
CA ALA A 74 -0.52 18.06 -7.07
C ALA A 74 -1.27 17.09 -6.13
N ASN A 75 -0.82 15.84 -6.08
CA ASN A 75 -1.39 14.75 -5.27
C ASN A 75 -2.79 14.28 -5.69
N GLU A 76 -3.35 14.76 -6.81
CA GLU A 76 -4.51 14.10 -7.42
C GLU A 76 -4.03 12.91 -8.27
N PRO A 77 -4.79 11.80 -8.33
CA PRO A 77 -4.45 10.68 -9.19
C PRO A 77 -4.55 11.10 -10.66
N VAL A 78 -3.74 10.45 -11.50
CA VAL A 78 -3.86 10.58 -12.95
C VAL A 78 -5.06 9.77 -13.38
N GLU A 79 -5.91 10.33 -14.23
CA GLU A 79 -7.12 9.65 -14.69
C GLU A 79 -6.88 9.02 -16.06
N VAL A 80 -7.39 7.81 -16.24
CA VAL A 80 -7.43 7.10 -17.52
C VAL A 80 -8.87 7.09 -18.01
N TRP A 81 -9.05 7.41 -19.28
CA TRP A 81 -10.35 7.54 -19.92
C TRP A 81 -10.40 6.73 -21.21
N LEU A 82 -11.57 6.19 -21.56
CA LEU A 82 -11.85 5.57 -22.85
C LEU A 82 -12.99 6.31 -23.52
N ASP A 83 -12.75 6.91 -24.69
CA ASP A 83 -13.78 7.62 -25.47
C ASP A 83 -14.59 8.67 -24.68
N GLY A 84 -13.95 9.28 -23.67
CA GLY A 84 -14.57 10.29 -22.80
C GLY A 84 -15.25 9.73 -21.55
N GLU A 85 -15.21 8.42 -21.32
CA GLU A 85 -15.63 7.75 -20.09
C GLU A 85 -14.44 7.48 -19.17
N PHE A 86 -14.58 7.73 -17.86
CA PHE A 86 -13.52 7.45 -16.88
C PHE A 86 -13.46 5.94 -16.60
N ILE A 87 -12.29 5.33 -16.75
CA ILE A 87 -12.12 3.88 -16.57
C ILE A 87 -11.16 3.51 -15.44
N GLY A 88 -10.44 4.46 -14.87
CA GLY A 88 -9.55 4.15 -13.76
C GLY A 88 -8.51 5.21 -13.44
N THR A 89 -7.69 4.93 -12.43
CA THR A 89 -6.61 5.78 -11.97
C THR A 89 -5.25 5.18 -12.29
N LEU A 90 -4.25 6.04 -12.47
CA LEU A 90 -2.87 5.67 -12.73
C LEU A 90 -1.95 6.33 -11.69
N TYR A 91 -1.04 5.54 -11.14
CA TYR A 91 -0.05 5.99 -10.17
C TYR A 91 1.35 5.68 -10.67
N ARG A 92 2.29 6.59 -10.42
CA ARG A 92 3.72 6.32 -10.59
C ARG A 92 4.28 5.85 -9.27
N ASP A 93 5.13 4.85 -9.34
CA ASP A 93 6.00 4.46 -8.25
C ASP A 93 7.45 4.52 -8.70
N GLU A 94 8.32 4.78 -7.73
CA GLU A 94 9.75 4.63 -7.85
C GLU A 94 10.28 3.92 -6.61
N GLU A 95 10.64 2.65 -6.79
CA GLU A 95 11.21 1.81 -5.74
C GLU A 95 12.62 1.40 -6.17
N GLU A 96 13.62 1.66 -5.32
CA GLU A 96 15.02 1.30 -5.57
C GLU A 96 15.61 1.79 -6.91
N GLY A 97 15.08 2.89 -7.46
CA GLY A 97 15.52 3.46 -8.75
C GLY A 97 14.81 2.86 -9.97
N GLU A 98 13.90 1.92 -9.76
CA GLU A 98 13.03 1.37 -10.79
C GLU A 98 11.70 2.12 -10.81
N VAL A 99 11.31 2.60 -11.99
CA VAL A 99 10.02 3.30 -12.18
C VAL A 99 8.98 2.30 -12.67
N SER A 100 7.87 2.21 -11.94
CA SER A 100 6.71 1.41 -12.32
C SER A 100 5.45 2.27 -12.35
N TYR A 101 4.43 1.79 -13.05
CA TYR A 101 3.14 2.47 -13.19
C TYR A 101 2.00 1.51 -12.86
N ASP A 102 1.20 1.86 -11.86
CA ASP A 102 0.07 1.08 -11.41
C ASP A 102 -1.22 1.64 -12.02
N PHE A 103 -1.88 0.86 -12.89
CA PHE A 103 -3.21 1.17 -13.40
C PHE A 103 -4.26 0.42 -12.58
N ASN A 104 -5.16 1.16 -11.93
CA ASN A 104 -6.28 0.61 -11.18
C ASN A 104 -7.61 0.89 -11.90
N MET A 105 -8.26 -0.17 -12.37
CA MET A 105 -9.61 -0.15 -12.91
C MET A 105 -10.53 -0.91 -11.96
N SER A 106 -11.54 -0.22 -11.45
CA SER A 106 -12.60 -0.84 -10.65
C SER A 106 -13.73 -1.25 -11.58
N ILE A 107 -14.20 -2.48 -11.47
CA ILE A 107 -15.37 -3.00 -12.21
C ILE A 107 -16.47 -3.24 -11.17
N LEU A 108 -17.60 -2.57 -11.33
CA LEU A 108 -18.75 -2.70 -10.43
C LEU A 108 -19.79 -3.66 -11.02
N ASP A 109 -20.67 -4.18 -10.16
CA ASP A 109 -21.77 -5.06 -10.57
C ASP A 109 -22.70 -4.39 -11.59
N VAL A 110 -22.94 -3.09 -11.46
CA VAL A 110 -23.74 -2.27 -12.37
C VAL A 110 -23.14 -2.14 -13.78
N ASP A 111 -21.84 -2.33 -13.93
CA ASP A 111 -21.13 -2.24 -15.21
C ASP A 111 -21.11 -3.57 -15.96
N LEU A 112 -21.45 -4.67 -15.27
CA LEU A 112 -21.46 -5.99 -15.86
C LEU A 112 -22.72 -6.20 -16.71
N PRO A 113 -22.61 -6.93 -17.83
CA PRO A 113 -23.79 -7.30 -18.61
C PRO A 113 -24.74 -8.13 -17.74
N ALA A 114 -26.04 -7.97 -17.95
CA ALA A 114 -27.03 -8.81 -17.30
C ALA A 114 -26.77 -10.28 -17.67
N THR A 115 -26.52 -11.10 -16.65
CA THR A 115 -26.43 -12.56 -16.80
C THR A 115 -27.78 -13.06 -17.33
N ARG A 116 -27.78 -13.54 -18.58
CA ARG A 116 -28.96 -14.16 -19.20
C ARG A 116 -28.93 -15.67 -19.04
#